data_AF-A0A968NMX8-F1
#
_entry.id   AF-A0A968NMX8-F1
#
_cell.length_a   1.000
_cell.length_b   1.000
_cell.length_c   1.000
_cell.angle_alpha   90.00
_cell.angle_beta   90.00
_cell.angle_gamma   90.00
#
_symmetry.space_group_name_H-M   'P 1'
#
loop_
_entity.id
_entity.type
_entity.pdbx_description
1 polymer ?
#
loop_
_entity_poly.entity_id
_entity_poly.type
_entity_poly.pdbx_seq_one_letter_code
_entity_poly.pdbx_strand_id
1 'polypeptide(L)'
;MRVRYYRLRAGLSREALAARCGAAGWDIGGGTIAKIEAFRRSVYDAELPVLAKALKVGIMDLYDETIPFRELVACLNKPARS
;
A
#
# COMPACT_ATOMS: atom_id res chain seq x y z
N MET A 1 -5.51 -5.06 0.17
CA MET A 1 -4.96 -4.01 -0.72
C MET A 1 -4.14 -4.66 -1.82
N ARG A 2 -4.25 -4.15 -3.04
CA ARG A 2 -3.64 -4.71 -4.26
C ARG A 2 -2.29 -4.06 -4.62
N VAL A 3 -1.61 -3.43 -3.67
CA VAL A 3 -0.34 -2.70 -3.89
C VAL A 3 0.71 -3.58 -4.57
N ARG A 4 0.93 -4.82 -4.07
CA ARG A 4 1.89 -5.77 -4.67
C ARG A 4 1.53 -6.10 -6.12
N TYR A 5 0.25 -6.32 -6.40
CA TYR A 5 -0.24 -6.65 -7.74
C TYR A 5 0.07 -5.53 -8.73
N TYR A 6 -0.31 -4.29 -8.42
CA TYR A 6 -0.06 -3.16 -9.32
C TYR A 6 1.43 -2.80 -9.42
N ARG A 7 2.20 -2.94 -8.33
CA ARG A 7 3.65 -2.73 -8.36
C ARG A 7 4.34 -3.69 -9.33
N LEU A 8 4.01 -4.98 -9.25
CA LEU A 8 4.58 -6.00 -10.13
C LEU A 8 4.15 -5.80 -11.59
N ARG A 9 2.86 -5.48 -11.83
CA ARG A 9 2.35 -5.15 -13.16
C ARG A 9 3.05 -3.92 -13.78
N ALA A 10 3.46 -2.97 -12.94
CA ALA A 10 4.22 -1.79 -13.36
C ALA A 10 5.74 -2.04 -13.48
N GLY A 11 6.24 -3.26 -13.21
CA GLY A 11 7.66 -3.60 -13.30
C GLY A 11 8.55 -2.91 -12.26
N LEU A 12 7.98 -2.49 -11.12
CA LEU A 12 8.71 -1.70 -10.12
C LEU A 12 9.30 -2.58 -9.03
N SER A 13 10.53 -2.30 -8.60
CA SER A 13 11.03 -2.75 -7.28
C SER A 13 10.31 -2.00 -6.14
N ARG A 14 10.49 -2.46 -4.90
CA ARG A 14 9.91 -1.76 -3.74
C ARG A 14 10.53 -0.39 -3.55
N GLU A 15 11.83 -0.29 -3.80
CA GLU A 15 12.63 0.92 -3.74
C GLU A 15 12.19 1.90 -4.84
N ALA A 16 11.91 1.40 -6.05
CA ALA A 16 11.38 2.22 -7.13
C ALA A 16 9.98 2.78 -6.82
N LEU A 17 9.10 1.98 -6.20
CA LEU A 17 7.80 2.48 -5.75
C LEU A 17 7.96 3.51 -4.62
N ALA A 18 8.84 3.24 -3.66
CA ALA A 18 9.12 4.14 -2.55
C ALA A 18 9.66 5.50 -3.05
N ALA A 19 10.57 5.50 -4.03
CA ALA A 19 11.06 6.72 -4.67
C ALA A 19 9.95 7.52 -5.37
N ARG A 20 8.98 6.83 -6.01
CA ARG A 20 7.80 7.49 -6.61
C ARG A 20 6.88 8.10 -5.55
N CYS A 21 6.70 7.44 -4.42
CA CYS A 21 5.97 8.01 -3.27
C CYS A 21 6.69 9.27 -2.77
N GLY A 22 8.02 9.25 -2.65
CA GLY A 22 8.83 10.40 -2.26
C GLY A 22 8.66 11.59 -3.22
N ALA A 23 8.70 11.34 -4.53
CA ALA A 23 8.44 12.36 -5.55
C ALA A 23 7.00 12.93 -5.51
N ALA A 24 6.07 12.23 -4.85
CA ALA A 24 4.70 12.66 -4.63
C ALA A 24 4.46 13.23 -3.21
N GLY A 25 5.52 13.44 -2.42
CA GLY A 25 5.47 14.07 -1.09
C GLY A 25 5.39 13.10 0.10
N TRP A 26 5.54 11.79 -0.12
CA TRP A 26 5.57 10.79 0.95
C TRP A 26 6.90 10.06 0.99
N ASP A 27 7.82 10.57 1.82
CA ASP A 27 9.17 10.01 1.96
C ASP A 27 9.16 8.73 2.81
N ILE A 28 9.38 7.60 2.14
CA ILE A 28 9.42 6.26 2.73
C ILE A 28 10.47 5.41 2.02
N GLY A 29 10.94 4.35 2.70
CA GLY A 29 11.81 3.33 2.10
C GLY A 29 11.07 2.09 1.59
N GLY A 30 11.77 1.24 0.83
CA GLY A 30 11.24 -0.04 0.34
C GLY A 30 10.77 -1.00 1.45
N GLY A 31 11.34 -0.90 2.66
CA GLY A 31 10.89 -1.64 3.84
C GLY A 31 9.47 -1.27 4.29
N THR A 32 9.07 -0.01 4.15
CA THR A 32 7.69 0.43 4.42
C THR A 32 6.73 -0.19 3.41
N ILE A 33 7.08 -0.17 2.12
CA ILE A 33 6.33 -0.85 1.07
C ILE A 33 6.19 -2.35 1.37
N ALA A 34 7.28 -3.03 1.77
CA ALA A 34 7.24 -4.44 2.13
C ALA A 34 6.25 -4.74 3.27
N LYS A 35 6.21 -3.89 4.31
CA LYS A 35 5.26 -4.02 5.42
C LYS A 35 3.81 -3.82 4.97
N ILE A 36 3.55 -2.88 4.06
CA ILE A 36 2.22 -2.67 3.46
C ILE A 36 1.80 -3.90 2.64
N GLU A 37 2.67 -4.39 1.76
CA GLU A 37 2.40 -5.59 0.95
C GLU A 37 2.14 -6.85 1.77
N ALA A 38 2.78 -6.97 2.95
CA ALA A 38 2.60 -8.07 3.88
C ALA A 38 1.47 -7.84 4.89
N PHE A 39 0.69 -6.76 4.74
CA PHE A 39 -0.36 -6.37 5.70
C PHE A 39 0.16 -6.20 7.14
N ARG A 40 1.44 -5.91 7.32
CA ARG A 40 2.07 -5.65 8.63
C ARG A 40 2.01 -4.18 9.05
N ARG A 41 1.62 -3.31 8.12
CA ARG A 41 1.35 -1.89 8.33
C ARG A 41 0.11 -1.50 7.53
N SER A 42 -0.79 -0.76 8.16
CA SER A 42 -1.93 -0.13 7.49
C SER A 42 -1.49 1.13 6.74
N VAL A 43 -2.23 1.47 5.69
CA VAL A 43 -2.08 2.72 4.95
C VAL A 43 -3.12 3.70 5.49
N TYR A 44 -2.70 4.90 5.86
CA TYR A 44 -3.61 5.96 6.31
C TYR A 44 -4.34 6.61 5.14
N ASP A 45 -5.48 7.25 5.41
CA ASP A 45 -6.30 7.90 4.38
C ASP A 45 -5.53 8.91 3.53
N ALA A 46 -4.60 9.65 4.14
CA ALA A 46 -3.75 10.61 3.43
C ALA A 46 -2.64 9.96 2.58
N GLU A 47 -2.20 8.74 2.92
CA GLU A 47 -1.17 7.99 2.17
C GLU A 47 -1.78 7.32 0.92
N LEU A 48 -3.09 7.02 0.96
CA LEU A 48 -3.78 6.26 -0.08
C LEU A 48 -3.78 6.96 -1.46
N PRO A 49 -4.10 8.27 -1.58
CA PRO A 49 -3.99 8.99 -2.85
C PRO A 49 -2.56 9.02 -3.40
N VAL A 50 -1.55 9.08 -2.52
CA VAL A 50 -0.13 9.08 -2.91
C VAL A 50 0.26 7.74 -3.54
N LEU A 51 -0.16 6.62 -2.93
CA LEU A 51 0.05 5.29 -3.48
C LEU A 51 -0.62 5.12 -4.85
N ALA A 52 -1.88 5.55 -4.97
CA ALA A 52 -2.62 5.48 -6.23
C ALA A 52 -1.91 6.26 -7.33
N LYS A 53 -1.46 7.50 -7.03
CA LYS A 53 -0.68 8.34 -7.93
C LYS A 53 0.66 7.69 -8.32
N ALA A 54 1.41 7.15 -7.37
CA ALA A 54 2.71 6.52 -7.61
C ALA A 54 2.61 5.25 -8.49
N LEU A 55 1.51 4.51 -8.35
CA LEU A 55 1.19 3.31 -9.13
C LEU A 55 0.47 3.60 -10.44
N LYS A 56 0.01 4.85 -10.66
CA LYS A 56 -0.79 5.28 -11.82
C LYS A 56 -2.10 4.48 -11.96
N VAL A 57 -2.83 4.36 -10.86
CA VAL A 57 -4.13 3.67 -10.76
C VAL A 57 -5.15 4.53 -10.02
N GLY A 58 -6.43 4.19 -10.10
CA GLY A 58 -7.46 4.79 -9.26
C GLY A 58 -7.30 4.37 -7.80
N ILE A 59 -7.85 5.15 -6.88
CA ILE A 59 -7.86 4.79 -5.45
C ILE A 59 -8.63 3.47 -5.24
N MET A 60 -9.75 3.30 -5.93
CA MET A 60 -10.59 2.10 -5.82
C MET A 60 -9.89 0.83 -6.32
N ASP A 61 -8.96 0.96 -7.29
CA ASP A 61 -8.14 -0.16 -7.76
C ASP A 61 -7.30 -0.78 -6.64
N LEU A 62 -6.91 0.00 -5.62
CA LEU A 62 -6.10 -0.51 -4.52
C LEU A 62 -6.87 -1.42 -3.57
N TYR A 63 -8.19 -1.42 -3.62
CA TYR A 63 -9.04 -2.31 -2.85
C TYR A 63 -9.20 -3.65 -3.57
N ASP A 64 -9.35 -4.70 -2.78
CA ASP A 64 -9.66 -6.03 -3.29
C ASP A 64 -11.07 -6.36 -2.86
N GLU A 65 -12.00 -6.23 -3.80
CA GLU A 65 -13.43 -6.48 -3.60
C GLU A 65 -13.73 -7.95 -3.30
N THR A 66 -12.77 -8.85 -3.51
CA THR A 66 -12.91 -10.29 -3.24
C THR A 66 -12.62 -10.65 -1.78
N ILE A 67 -12.05 -9.73 -0.99
CA ILE A 67 -11.73 -9.99 0.42
C ILE A 67 -13.02 -9.94 1.25
N PRO A 68 -13.39 -11.01 1.98
CA PRO A 68 -14.55 -11.00 2.86
C PRO A 68 -14.46 -9.93 3.94
N PHE A 69 -15.57 -9.29 4.30
CA PHE A 69 -15.60 -8.23 5.31
C PHE A 69 -14.98 -8.64 6.66
N ARG A 70 -15.17 -9.89 7.09
CA ARG A 70 -14.55 -10.45 8.31
C ARG A 70 -13.01 -10.34 8.30
N GLU A 71 -12.39 -10.49 7.14
CA GLU A 71 -10.93 -10.45 6.97
C GLU A 71 -10.42 -9.00 6.90
N LEU A 72 -11.23 -8.08 6.36
CA LEU A 72 -10.95 -6.65 6.42
C LEU A 72 -10.90 -6.16 7.88
N VAL A 73 -11.90 -6.53 8.68
CA VAL A 73 -12.02 -6.09 10.08
C VAL A 73 -10.91 -6.70 10.96
N ALA A 74 -10.43 -7.91 10.65
CA ALA A 74 -9.31 -8.54 11.36
C ALA A 74 -8.01 -7.70 11.32
N CYS A 75 -7.86 -6.80 10.35
CA CYS A 75 -6.69 -5.93 10.25
C CYS A 75 -6.80 -4.64 11.08
N LEU A 76 -8.01 -4.24 11.51
CA LEU A 76 -8.25 -2.99 12.25
C LEU A 76 -7.68 -3.03 13.69
N ASN A 77 -7.64 -4.22 14.30
CA ASN A 77 -7.25 -4.41 15.70
C ASN A 77 -5.83 -4.97 15.88
N LYS A 78 -4.95 -4.85 14.87
CA LYS A 78 -3.56 -5.33 15.03
C LYS A 78 -2.89 -4.52 16.16
N PRO A 79 -2.42 -5.17 17.24
CA PRO A 79 -1.80 -4.45 18.33
C PRO A 79 -0.58 -3.69 17.79
N ALA A 80 -0.46 -2.41 18.17
CA ALA A 80 0.78 -1.67 18.01
C ALA A 80 1.85 -2.44 18.78
N ARG A 81 2.69 -3.22 18.10
CA ARG A 81 3.83 -3.84 18.76
C ARG A 81 4.77 -2.71 19.15
N SER A 82 4.85 -2.49 20.47
CA SER A 82 5.88 -1.73 21.18
C SER A 82 7.28 -2.08 20.70
#